data_AF-A0A2K3M8I7-F1
#
_entry.id   AF-A0A2K3M8I7-F1
#
_cell.length_a   1.000
_cell.length_b   1.000
_cell.length_c   1.000
_cell.angle_alpha   90.00
_cell.angle_beta   90.00
_cell.angle_gamma   90.00
#
_symmetry.space_group_name_H-M   'P 1'
#
loop_
_entity.id
_entity.type
_entity.pdbx_description
1 polymer ?
#
loop_
_entity_poly.entity_id
_entity_poly.type
_entity_poly.pdbx_seq_one_letter_code
_entity_poly.pdbx_strand_id
1 'polypeptide(L)'
;MKTIEIEKESMEISEKHETNDDPKTIYRGWKVMPFIIGNETFEKLGAIGTLANLLVYLTTVFNMKNIEAANMLNIFSGSTNFATLLGAFFSDTYFGRYNTLAFCTITSFLVLI
;
A
#
# COMPACT_ATOMS: atom_id res chain seq x y z
N MET A 1 -45.20 29.33 21.54
CA MET A 1 -43.90 29.75 22.08
C MET A 1 -43.00 28.56 22.39
N LYS A 2 -43.49 27.50 23.06
CA LYS A 2 -42.71 26.29 23.38
C LYS A 2 -42.26 25.42 22.17
N THR A 3 -42.95 25.49 21.04
CA THR A 3 -42.56 24.77 19.80
C THR A 3 -41.36 25.39 19.08
N ILE A 4 -41.13 26.70 19.27
CA ILE A 4 -40.02 27.43 18.63
C ILE A 4 -38.70 27.20 19.38
N GLU A 5 -38.76 26.91 20.69
CA GLU A 5 -37.59 26.54 21.49
C GLU A 5 -37.09 25.14 21.15
N ILE A 6 -37.99 24.18 20.91
CA ILE A 6 -37.65 22.80 20.53
C ILE A 6 -36.99 22.76 19.14
N GLU A 7 -37.43 23.61 18.21
CA GLU A 7 -36.83 23.69 16.87
C GLU A 7 -35.45 24.36 16.89
N LYS A 8 -35.25 25.38 17.76
CA LYS A 8 -33.93 25.95 18.03
C LYS A 8 -32.99 24.95 18.71
N GLU A 9 -33.48 24.14 19.64
CA GLU A 9 -32.70 23.09 20.29
C GLU A 9 -32.32 21.98 19.31
N SER A 10 -33.20 21.62 18.36
CA SER A 10 -32.87 20.69 17.26
C SER A 10 -31.91 21.26 16.21
N MET A 11 -31.91 22.57 15.98
CA MET A 11 -30.94 23.23 15.09
C MET A 11 -29.56 23.40 15.75
N GLU A 12 -29.49 23.67 17.07
CA GLU A 12 -28.22 23.73 17.80
C GLU A 12 -27.56 22.35 17.97
N ILE A 13 -28.36 21.27 18.04
CA ILE A 13 -27.84 19.89 18.12
C ILE A 13 -27.36 19.39 16.75
N SER A 14 -27.92 19.87 15.64
CA SER A 14 -27.47 19.49 14.29
C SER A 14 -26.22 20.23 13.81
N GLU A 15 -25.87 21.38 14.38
CA GLU A 15 -24.65 22.14 14.03
C GLU A 15 -23.41 21.77 14.86
N LYS A 16 -23.55 20.94 15.90
CA LYS A 16 -22.46 20.64 16.84
C LYS A 16 -22.02 19.18 16.89
N HIS A 17 -22.18 18.44 15.79
CA HIS A 17 -21.47 17.17 15.62
C HIS A 17 -20.35 17.34 14.59
N GLU A 18 -19.23 17.85 15.11
CA GLU A 18 -17.88 17.55 14.64
C GLU A 18 -17.71 17.70 13.12
N THR A 19 -17.59 18.97 12.71
CA THR A 19 -16.54 19.32 11.75
C THR A 19 -15.30 18.53 12.14
N ASN A 20 -14.98 17.51 11.35
CA ASN A 20 -13.65 16.94 11.34
C ASN A 20 -12.76 18.13 11.05
N ASP A 21 -12.17 18.68 12.12
CA ASP A 21 -11.09 19.62 12.06
C ASP A 21 -9.92 18.76 11.55
N ASP A 22 -9.97 18.44 10.25
CA ASP A 22 -8.82 17.96 9.51
C ASP A 22 -7.75 18.97 9.84
N PRO A 23 -6.68 18.57 10.58
CA PRO A 23 -5.69 19.52 11.00
C PRO A 23 -5.24 20.23 9.73
N LYS A 24 -5.42 21.56 9.65
CA LYS A 24 -4.94 22.34 8.50
C LYS A 24 -3.48 22.01 8.31
N THR A 25 -3.20 21.05 7.44
CA THR A 25 -1.87 20.55 7.21
C THR A 25 -1.17 21.69 6.51
N ILE A 26 -0.38 22.46 7.25
CA ILE A 26 0.54 23.41 6.67
C ILE A 26 1.51 22.53 5.89
N TYR A 27 1.25 22.36 4.59
CA TYR A 27 2.05 21.56 3.70
C TYR A 27 3.43 22.22 3.61
N ARG A 28 4.34 21.80 4.50
CA ARG A 28 5.79 22.01 4.33
C ARG A 28 6.31 21.04 3.25
N GLY A 29 5.55 20.95 2.16
CA GLY A 29 5.62 19.92 1.12
C GLY A 29 6.99 19.87 0.47
N TRP A 30 7.63 21.02 0.29
CA TRP A 30 9.01 21.11 -0.21
C TRP A 30 9.96 20.18 0.54
N LYS A 31 9.93 20.17 1.88
CA LYS A 31 10.93 19.45 2.67
C LYS A 31 10.68 17.94 2.70
N VAL A 32 9.41 17.52 2.59
CA VAL A 32 9.02 16.09 2.55
C VAL A 32 9.06 15.49 1.15
N MET A 33 8.91 16.31 0.10
CA MET A 33 8.95 15.89 -1.29
C MET A 33 10.20 15.07 -1.68
N PRO A 34 11.45 15.46 -1.34
CA PRO A 34 12.62 14.64 -1.67
C PRO A 34 12.68 13.31 -0.91
N PHE A 35 12.12 13.23 0.31
CA PHE A 35 12.07 11.97 1.06
C PHE A 35 11.10 10.96 0.42
N ILE A 36 9.93 11.43 -0.02
CA ILE A 36 8.95 10.58 -0.70
C ILE A 36 9.49 10.09 -2.03
N ILE A 37 10.11 10.98 -2.82
CA ILE A 37 10.74 10.61 -4.10
C ILE A 37 11.90 9.63 -3.88
N GLY A 38 12.72 9.85 -2.85
CA GLY A 38 13.81 8.96 -2.51
C GLY A 38 13.30 7.55 -2.20
N ASN A 39 12.26 7.43 -1.37
CA ASN A 39 11.62 6.15 -1.06
C ASN A 39 11.07 5.46 -2.32
N GLU A 40 10.25 6.17 -3.09
CA GLU A 40 9.64 5.67 -4.33
C GLU A 40 10.69 5.21 -5.35
N THR A 41 11.77 5.97 -5.49
CA THR A 41 12.87 5.64 -6.42
C THR A 41 13.61 4.40 -5.93
N PHE A 42 13.86 4.27 -4.63
CA PHE A 42 14.56 3.12 -4.07
C PHE A 42 13.73 1.84 -4.19
N GLU A 43 12.42 1.92 -3.94
CA GLU A 43 11.49 0.81 -4.13
C GLU A 43 11.49 0.34 -5.60
N LYS A 44 11.34 1.28 -6.54
CA LYS A 44 11.40 0.96 -7.98
C LYS A 44 12.75 0.39 -8.41
N LEU A 45 13.85 0.94 -7.90
CA LEU A 45 15.19 0.45 -8.23
C LEU A 45 15.39 -0.99 -7.73
N GLY A 46 14.95 -1.30 -6.52
CA GLY A 46 15.01 -2.66 -5.96
C GLY A 46 14.16 -3.65 -6.77
N ALA A 47 12.94 -3.25 -7.13
CA ALA A 47 12.04 -4.07 -7.94
C ALA A 47 12.62 -4.35 -9.34
N ILE A 48 13.13 -3.31 -10.03
CA ILE A 48 13.72 -3.47 -11.36
C ILE A 48 15.03 -4.28 -11.29
N GLY A 49 15.86 -4.05 -10.27
CA GLY A 49 17.12 -4.77 -10.09
C GLY A 49 16.93 -6.27 -9.82
N THR A 50 15.98 -6.62 -8.94
CA THR A 50 15.62 -8.03 -8.69
C THR A 50 15.02 -8.70 -9.92
N LEU A 51 14.16 -7.98 -10.66
CA LEU A 51 13.56 -8.46 -11.90
C LEU A 51 14.62 -8.73 -12.99
N ALA A 52 15.58 -7.81 -13.15
CA ALA A 52 16.67 -7.96 -14.10
C ALA A 52 17.61 -9.12 -13.72
N ASN A 53 17.92 -9.28 -12.44
CA ASN A 53 18.73 -10.40 -11.94
C ASN A 53 18.04 -11.75 -12.22
N LEU A 54 16.73 -11.83 -12.00
CA LEU A 54 15.95 -13.02 -12.31
C LEU A 54 15.97 -13.36 -13.80
N LEU A 55 15.84 -12.37 -14.68
CA LEU A 55 15.90 -12.58 -16.13
C LEU A 55 17.28 -13.09 -16.58
N VAL A 56 18.37 -12.52 -16.04
CA VAL A 56 19.73 -13.01 -16.33
C VAL A 56 19.91 -14.43 -15.83
N TYR A 57 19.41 -14.77 -14.64
CA TYR A 57 19.47 -16.12 -14.09
C TYR A 57 18.74 -17.15 -14.98
N LEU A 58 17.53 -16.82 -15.44
CA LEU A 58 16.73 -17.70 -16.31
C LEU A 58 17.40 -17.96 -17.67
N THR A 59 18.06 -16.94 -18.22
CA THR A 59 18.73 -17.05 -19.53
C THR A 59 20.11 -17.73 -19.44
N THR A 60 20.90 -17.45 -18.40
CA THR A 60 22.29 -17.95 -18.28
C THR A 60 22.39 -19.31 -17.59
N VAL A 61 21.70 -19.50 -16.47
CA VAL A 61 21.81 -20.73 -15.66
C VAL A 61 20.80 -21.76 -16.14
N PHE A 62 19.56 -21.34 -16.41
CA PHE A 62 18.50 -22.22 -16.87
C PHE A 62 18.52 -22.47 -18.39
N ASN A 63 19.40 -21.80 -19.14
CA ASN A 63 19.54 -21.91 -20.61
C ASN A 63 18.20 -21.82 -21.38
N MET A 64 17.22 -21.10 -20.81
CA MET A 64 15.91 -20.92 -21.44
C MET A 64 16.02 -20.00 -22.65
N LYS A 65 15.23 -20.26 -23.70
CA LYS A 65 15.14 -19.36 -24.85
C LYS A 65 14.64 -18.00 -24.37
N ASN A 66 15.21 -16.90 -24.89
CA ASN A 66 14.83 -15.53 -24.52
C ASN A 66 13.30 -15.28 -24.56
N ILE A 67 12.60 -15.93 -25.49
CA ILE A 67 11.14 -15.86 -25.64
C ILE A 67 10.42 -16.48 -24.43
N GLU A 68 10.93 -17.61 -23.91
CA GLU A 68 10.37 -18.31 -22.76
C GLU A 68 10.66 -17.55 -21.45
N ALA A 69 11.87 -17.00 -21.30
CA ALA A 69 12.22 -16.15 -20.16
C ALA A 69 11.35 -14.89 -20.08
N ALA A 70 11.05 -14.25 -21.21
CA ALA A 70 10.14 -13.10 -21.27
C ALA A 70 8.70 -13.48 -20.91
N ASN A 71 8.24 -14.66 -21.32
CA ASN A 71 6.91 -15.16 -20.94
C ASN A 71 6.80 -15.40 -19.43
N MET A 72 7.83 -16.02 -18.82
CA MET A 72 7.91 -16.18 -17.37
C MET A 72 7.90 -14.83 -16.64
N LEU A 73 8.57 -13.82 -17.19
CA LEU A 73 8.57 -12.47 -16.64
C LEU A 73 7.19 -11.81 -16.67
N ASN A 74 6.45 -11.98 -17.78
CA ASN A 74 5.09 -11.47 -17.93
C ASN A 74 4.13 -12.15 -16.94
N ILE A 75 4.26 -13.47 -16.75
CA ILE A 75 3.48 -14.23 -15.77
C ILE A 75 3.82 -13.77 -14.35
N PHE A 76 5.10 -13.56 -14.05
CA PHE A 76 5.55 -13.04 -12.76
C PHE A 76 5.00 -11.64 -12.49
N SER A 77 5.11 -10.72 -13.45
CA SER A 77 4.55 -9.36 -13.36
C SER A 77 3.03 -9.37 -13.15
N GLY A 78 2.30 -10.21 -13.90
CA GLY A 78 0.86 -10.41 -13.71
C GLY A 78 0.52 -10.95 -12.32
N SER A 79 1.32 -11.90 -11.82
CA SER A 79 1.17 -12.47 -10.49
C SER A 79 1.42 -11.44 -9.38
N THR A 80 2.42 -10.57 -9.53
CA THR A 80 2.69 -9.49 -8.56
C THR A 80 1.53 -8.51 -8.49
N ASN A 81 0.95 -8.10 -9.62
CA ASN A 81 -0.24 -7.23 -9.63
C ASN A 81 -1.45 -7.91 -8.96
N PHE A 82 -1.66 -9.20 -9.22
CA PHE A 82 -2.71 -9.97 -8.57
C PHE A 82 -2.45 -10.14 -7.06
N ALA A 83 -1.20 -10.34 -6.66
CA ALA A 83 -0.79 -10.42 -5.27
C ALA A 83 -1.03 -9.09 -4.53
N THR A 84 -0.83 -7.93 -5.18
CA THR A 84 -1.19 -6.62 -4.60
C THR A 84 -2.70 -6.48 -4.40
N LEU A 85 -3.52 -6.91 -5.36
CA LEU A 85 -4.98 -6.91 -5.22
C LEU A 85 -5.45 -7.82 -4.09
N LEU A 86 -4.89 -9.04 -4.03
CA LEU A 86 -5.15 -9.95 -2.91
C LEU A 86 -4.67 -9.35 -1.59
N GLY A 87 -3.48 -8.75 -1.56
CA GLY A 87 -2.93 -8.10 -0.37
C GLY A 87 -3.82 -6.97 0.15
N ALA A 88 -4.38 -6.16 -0.75
CA ALA A 88 -5.36 -5.13 -0.41
C ALA A 88 -6.65 -5.75 0.14
N PHE A 89 -7.19 -6.78 -0.53
CA PHE A 89 -8.39 -7.48 -0.06
C PHE A 89 -8.20 -8.14 1.31
N PHE A 90 -7.04 -8.75 1.56
CA PHE A 90 -6.67 -9.27 2.86
C PHE A 90 -6.50 -8.15 3.90
N SER A 91 -5.92 -7.00 3.53
CA SER A 91 -5.83 -5.84 4.40
C SER A 91 -7.22 -5.32 4.80
N ASP A 92 -8.15 -5.26 3.86
CA ASP A 92 -9.50 -4.74 4.07
C ASP A 92 -10.41 -5.73 4.83
N THR A 93 -10.23 -7.05 4.59
CA THR A 93 -11.10 -8.10 5.16
C THR A 93 -10.59 -8.63 6.50
N TYR A 94 -9.27 -8.77 6.68
CA TYR A 94 -8.72 -9.40 7.88
C TYR A 94 -8.31 -8.42 8.99
N PHE A 95 -8.20 -7.10 8.75
CA PHE A 95 -7.43 -6.24 9.64
C PHE A 95 -8.04 -4.99 10.25
N GLY A 96 -8.58 -5.16 11.44
CA GLY A 96 -8.18 -4.28 12.55
C GLY A 96 -6.68 -4.46 12.84
N ARG A 97 -5.83 -3.58 12.30
CA ARG A 97 -4.38 -3.25 12.52
C ARG A 97 -3.38 -4.26 13.16
N TYR A 98 -3.77 -5.13 14.08
CA TYR A 98 -2.85 -5.94 14.91
C TYR A 98 -2.43 -7.30 14.31
N ASN A 99 -3.34 -8.14 13.80
CA ASN A 99 -2.89 -9.46 13.32
C ASN A 99 -2.13 -9.42 11.96
N THR A 100 -2.11 -8.32 11.16
CA THR A 100 -1.41 -8.29 9.83
C THR A 100 0.05 -8.16 10.12
N LEU A 101 0.35 -7.25 11.06
CA LEU A 101 1.67 -7.08 11.61
C LEU A 101 2.15 -8.39 12.21
N ALA A 102 1.31 -9.11 12.97
CA ALA A 102 1.68 -10.42 13.53
C ALA A 102 1.97 -11.47 12.44
N PHE A 103 1.11 -11.60 11.43
CA PHE A 103 1.32 -12.58 10.36
C PHE A 103 2.54 -12.24 9.50
N CYS A 104 2.75 -10.95 9.22
CA CYS A 104 3.91 -10.44 8.49
C CYS A 104 5.21 -10.70 9.26
N THR A 105 5.25 -10.42 10.58
CA THR A 105 6.44 -10.72 11.39
C THR A 105 6.74 -12.21 11.46
N ILE A 106 5.72 -13.06 11.65
CA ILE A 106 5.90 -14.52 11.70
C ILE A 106 6.43 -15.05 10.36
N THR A 107 5.88 -14.56 9.24
CA THR A 107 6.31 -14.98 7.90
C THR A 107 7.74 -14.53 7.62
N SER A 108 8.11 -13.27 7.92
CA SER A 108 9.47 -12.77 7.74
C SER A 108 10.49 -13.52 8.60
N PHE A 109 10.14 -13.91 9.82
CA PHE A 109 11.04 -14.68 10.68
C PHE A 109 11.26 -16.11 10.16
N LEU A 110 10.21 -16.75 9.63
CA LEU A 110 10.30 -18.09 9.04
C LEU A 110 11.06 -18.12 7.71
N VAL A 111 11.04 -17.03 6.94
CA VAL A 111 11.75 -16.93 5.65
C VAL A 111 13.24 -16.63 5.85
N LEU A 112 13.61 -16.02 6.99
CA LEU A 112 14.98 -15.65 7.30
C LEU A 112 15.78 -16.77 8.01
N ILE A 113 15.07 -17.75 8.59
CA ILE A 113 15.66 -18.99 9.13
C ILE A 113 15.90 -20.01 8.03
#